data_AF-A0A4U2EDH5-F1
#
_entry.id   AF-A0A4U2EDH5-F1
#
_cell.length_a   1.000
_cell.length_b   1.000
_cell.length_c   1.000
_cell.angle_alpha   90.00
_cell.angle_beta   90.00
_cell.angle_gamma   90.00
#
_symmetry.space_group_name_H-M   'P 1'
#
loop_
_entity.id
_entity.type
_entity.pdbx_description
1 polymer ?
#
loop_
_entity_poly.entity_id
_entity_poly.type
_entity_poly.pdbx_seq_one_letter_code
_entity_poly.pdbx_strand_id
1 'polypeptide(L)' 'CRQCEKTGDSSRIVQKPSPQSLIPKSFATESLLTNIILGKYQYAMPLYRQESLFTQSGIELSRTTMARWVI' A
#
# COMPACT_ATOMS: atom_id res chain seq x y z
N CYS A 1 -13.19 -33.78 9.06
CA CYS A 1 -13.38 -35.19 9.46
C CYS A 1 -13.71 -35.22 10.95
N ARG A 2 -14.85 -35.81 11.39
CA ARG A 2 -15.28 -35.83 12.80
C ARG A 2 -14.32 -36.58 13.74
N GLN A 3 -13.42 -37.39 13.17
CA GLN A 3 -12.36 -38.09 13.90
C GLN A 3 -11.17 -37.15 14.19
N CYS A 4 -10.85 -36.22 13.29
CA CYS A 4 -9.72 -35.29 13.41
C CYS A 4 -9.96 -34.14 14.41
N GLU A 5 -11.21 -33.94 14.88
CA GLU A 5 -11.49 -33.06 16.02
C GLU A 5 -11.22 -33.73 17.37
N LYS A 6 -11.32 -35.06 17.45
CA LYS A 6 -11.11 -35.84 18.68
C LYS A 6 -9.64 -36.20 18.90
N THR A 7 -8.92 -36.44 17.82
CA THR A 7 -7.47 -36.57 17.81
C THR A 7 -6.94 -35.15 17.71
N GLY A 8 -6.63 -34.52 18.84
CA GLY A 8 -6.22 -33.12 18.94
C GLY A 8 -4.90 -32.83 18.20
N ASP A 9 -4.94 -32.88 16.88
CA ASP A 9 -3.83 -32.47 16.03
C ASP A 9 -3.93 -30.95 15.95
N SER A 10 -3.21 -30.29 16.84
CA SER A 10 -3.20 -28.84 16.95
C SER A 10 -2.58 -28.27 15.68
N SER A 11 -3.40 -27.97 14.67
CA SER A 11 -2.97 -27.20 13.50
C SER A 11 -2.55 -25.81 14.00
N ARG A 12 -1.25 -25.61 14.21
CA ARG A 12 -0.67 -24.36 14.69
C ARG A 12 -0.78 -23.35 13.57
N ILE A 13 -1.82 -22.50 13.60
CA ILE A 13 -1.97 -21.38 12.66
C ILE A 13 -0.88 -20.36 13.04
N VAL A 14 0.26 -20.44 12.36
CA VAL A 14 1.36 -19.49 12.55
C VAL A 14 1.05 -18.25 11.71
N GLN A 15 0.62 -17.17 12.38
CA GLN A 15 0.51 -15.87 11.74
C GLN A 15 1.92 -15.31 11.52
N LYS A 16 2.29 -15.10 10.26
CA LYS A 16 3.54 -14.41 9.92
C LYS A 16 3.35 -12.91 10.16
N PRO A 17 4.33 -12.20 10.76
CA PRO A 17 4.23 -10.76 10.94
C PRO A 17 4.05 -10.08 9.57
N SER A 18 3.28 -8.99 9.55
CA SER A 18 3.06 -8.22 8.33
C SER A 18 4.41 -7.74 7.77
N PRO A 19 4.57 -7.71 6.44
CA PRO A 19 5.76 -7.15 5.83
C PRO A 19 5.94 -5.71 6.29
N GLN A 20 7.20 -5.29 6.43
CA GLN A 20 7.51 -3.92 6.80
C GLN A 20 7.03 -2.99 5.69
N SER A 21 6.28 -1.95 6.04
CA SER A 21 5.87 -0.92 5.08
C SER A 21 7.11 -0.21 4.52
N LEU A 22 7.10 0.06 3.21
CA LEU A 22 8.19 0.76 2.51
C LEU A 22 8.56 2.10 3.16
N ILE A 23 7.55 2.85 3.63
CA ILE A 23 7.75 4.12 4.31
C ILE A 23 7.18 4.02 5.73
N PRO A 24 8.05 4.12 6.77
CA PRO A 24 7.62 4.02 8.16
C PRO A 24 6.52 5.04 8.49
N LYS A 25 5.45 4.57 9.15
CA LYS A 25 4.30 5.38 9.57
C LYS A 25 3.54 6.07 8.42
N SER A 26 3.68 5.57 7.19
CA SER A 26 2.83 5.99 6.08
C SER A 26 1.75 4.95 5.79
N PHE A 27 0.64 5.40 5.19
CA PHE A 27 -0.37 4.53 4.61
C PHE A 27 -0.07 4.16 3.14
N ALA A 28 1.11 4.52 2.64
CA ALA A 28 1.47 4.27 1.25
C ALA A 28 1.71 2.77 1.05
N THR A 29 0.87 2.16 0.22
CA THR A 29 1.10 0.80 -0.28
C THR A 29 2.14 0.83 -1.40
N GLU A 30 2.79 -0.31 -1.64
CA GLU A 30 3.74 -0.51 -2.74
C GLU A 30 3.11 -0.14 -4.09
N SER A 31 1.84 -0.52 -4.28
CA SER A 31 1.08 -0.24 -5.50
C SER A 31 0.81 1.25 -5.71
N LEU A 32 0.43 1.97 -4.64
CA LEU A 32 0.20 3.41 -4.69
C LEU A 32 1.49 4.13 -5.09
N LEU A 33 2.59 3.80 -4.43
CA LEU A 33 3.88 4.43 -4.63
C LEU A 33 4.40 4.18 -6.05
N THR A 34 4.26 2.95 -6.54
CA THR A 34 4.59 2.57 -7.91
C THR A 34 3.80 3.40 -8.92
N ASN A 35 2.49 3.57 -8.71
CA ASN A 35 1.65 4.36 -9.61
C ASN A 35 2.07 5.84 -9.66
N ILE A 36 2.39 6.44 -8.50
CA ILE A 36 2.87 7.83 -8.41
C ILE A 36 4.20 8.00 -9.15
N ILE A 37 5.14 7.07 -8.95
CA ILE A 37 6.46 7.07 -9.61
C ILE A 37 6.30 6.93 -11.13
N LEU A 38 5.50 5.96 -11.59
CA LEU A 38 5.20 5.79 -13.01
C LEU A 38 4.56 7.06 -13.59
N GLY A 39 3.55 7.61 -12.92
CA GLY A 39 2.94 8.88 -13.28
C GLY A 39 3.96 9.99 -13.48
N LYS A 40 4.88 10.17 -12.53
CA LYS A 40 5.85 11.26 -12.53
C LYS A 40 6.95 11.07 -13.59
N TYR A 41 7.53 9.88 -13.67
CA TYR A 41 8.72 9.64 -14.49
C TYR A 41 8.43 9.02 -15.85
N GLN A 42 7.50 8.05 -15.93
CA GLN A 42 7.15 7.41 -17.20
C GLN A 42 6.22 8.29 -18.03
N TYR A 43 5.21 8.89 -17.39
CA TYR A 43 4.18 9.67 -18.07
C TYR A 43 4.37 11.19 -17.97
N ALA A 44 5.49 11.64 -17.39
CA ALA A 44 5.81 13.05 -17.17
C ALA A 44 4.66 13.86 -16.53
N MET A 45 3.85 13.21 -15.69
CA MET A 45 2.69 13.82 -15.06
C MET A 45 3.11 14.58 -13.80
N PRO A 46 2.92 15.91 -13.75
CA PRO A 46 3.29 16.69 -12.58
C PRO A 46 2.43 16.32 -11.37
N LEU A 47 3.01 16.40 -10.16
CA LEU A 47 2.35 15.95 -8.92
C LEU A 47 1.03 16.67 -8.61
N TYR A 48 0.87 17.94 -9.00
CA TYR A 48 -0.40 18.66 -8.80
C TYR A 48 -1.53 18.07 -9.67
N ARG A 49 -1.20 17.51 -10.84
CA ARG A 49 -2.17 16.85 -11.71
C ARG A 49 -2.56 15.50 -11.14
N GLN A 50 -1.59 14.76 -10.59
CA GLN A 50 -1.88 13.51 -9.87
C GLN A 50 -2.77 13.76 -8.64
N GLU A 51 -2.50 14.81 -7.87
CA GLU A 51 -3.32 15.23 -6.72
C GLU A 51 -4.77 15.46 -7.14
N SER A 52 -4.99 16.19 -8.25
CA SER A 52 -6.33 16.44 -8.79
C SER A 52 -7.06 15.13 -9.16
N LEU A 53 -6.35 14.14 -9.73
CA LEU A 53 -6.92 12.83 -10.07
C LEU A 53 -7.29 12.01 -8.83
N PHE A 54 -6.47 12.06 -7.78
CA PHE A 54 -6.79 11.42 -6.51
C PHE A 54 -8.00 12.07 -5.84
N THR A 55 -8.08 13.40 -5.85
CA THR A 55 -9.26 14.13 -5.33
C THR A 55 -10.53 13.75 -6.10
N GLN A 56 -10.48 13.61 -7.42
CA GLN A 56 -11.61 13.12 -8.22
C GLN A 56 -12.02 11.69 -7.86
N SER A 57 -11.06 10.87 -7.42
CA SER A 57 -11.29 9.50 -6.95
C SER A 57 -11.75 9.44 -5.48
N GLY A 58 -11.95 10.59 -4.82
CA GLY A 58 -12.33 10.69 -3.41
C GLY A 58 -11.17 10.42 -2.43
N ILE A 59 -9.93 10.44 -2.91
CA ILE A 59 -8.73 10.20 -2.10
C ILE A 59 -8.05 11.53 -1.82
N GLU A 60 -8.02 11.92 -0.54
CA GLU A 60 -7.27 13.10 -0.10
C GLU A 60 -5.78 12.78 0.01
N LEU A 61 -5.04 13.02 -1.07
CA LEU A 61 -3.60 12.83 -1.13
C LEU A 61 -2.91 14.13 -1.56
N SER A 62 -2.26 14.79 -0.61
CA SER A 62 -1.62 16.08 -0.89
C SER A 62 -0.34 15.96 -1.71
N ARG A 63 -0.07 16.98 -2.52
CA ARG A 63 1.20 17.10 -3.28
C ARG A 63 2.44 17.03 -2.40
N THR A 64 2.39 17.59 -1.19
CA THR A 64 3.53 17.58 -0.24
C THR A 64 3.84 16.18 0.24
N THR A 65 2.81 15.37 0.47
CA THR A 65 2.94 13.96 0.86
C THR A 65 3.57 13.15 -0.27
N MET A 66 3.05 13.29 -1.50
CA MET A 66 3.62 12.64 -2.67
C MET A 66 5.06 13.08 -2.95
N ALA A 67 5.36 14.37 -2.79
CA ALA A 67 6.72 14.87 -2.97
C ALA A 67 7.70 14.24 -1.97
N ARG A 68 7.30 14.09 -0.70
CA ARG A 68 8.11 13.43 0.34
C ARG A 68 8.39 11.96 0.02
N TRP A 69 7.48 11.27 -0.67
CA TRP A 69 7.65 9.86 -1.03
C TRP A 69 8.54 9.63 -2.25
N VAL A 70 8.74 10.64 -3.08
CA VAL A 70 9.49 10.54 -4.35
C VAL A 70 10.77 11.40 -4.33
N ILE A 71 11.23 11.77 -3.13
CA ILE A 71 12.53 12.43 -2.89
C ILE A 71 13.61 11.38 -2.66
#